data_AF-A0A7C7UJB7-F1
#
_entry.id   AF-A0A7C7UJB7-F1
#
_cell.length_a   1.000
_cell.length_b   1.000
_cell.length_c   1.000
_cell.angle_alpha   90.00
_cell.angle_beta   90.00
_cell.angle_gamma   90.00
#
_symmetry.space_group_name_H-M   'P 1'
#
loop_
_entity.id
_entity.type
_entity.pdbx_description
1 polymer ?
#
loop_
_entity_poly.entity_id
_entity_poly.type
_entity_poly.pdbx_seq_one_letter_code
_entity_poly.pdbx_strand_id
1 'polypeptide(L)'
;MKGLVSGIIACFLTVLIGSYTRRIRWSIGDILIGLLTIYLAITAARFAWLLFVPVLLIVKYGTIYVENRGLPERPRVTTFISFIMVGAGVIIACLYWMNECYTRIPYNLKHEIQIENYPDVPVRILKATNLSGRLYNPSGWGGYLIYHLYPRYKVFVDTRTYLHGETILVNSMLIQYQYPGFERLLETYGFDILLFKKMFGDRRPFYSADWILIFENVNSAMYVKKNKRNKTNLKKIVKYYKENNVPFDPKKGFDLEELRKDDHLSELYRLR
;
A
#
# COMPACT_ATOMS: atom_id res chain seq x y z
N MET A 1 16.88 3.52 -8.28
CA MET A 1 17.19 2.28 -7.51
C MET A 1 18.17 1.32 -8.20
N LYS A 2 17.84 0.69 -9.35
CA LYS A 2 18.70 -0.35 -9.96
C LYS A 2 20.15 0.11 -10.25
N GLY A 3 20.33 1.33 -10.79
CA GLY A 3 21.65 1.88 -11.11
C GLY A 3 22.55 2.18 -9.90
N LEU A 4 21.97 2.64 -8.79
CA LEU A 4 22.71 2.94 -7.55
C LEU A 4 23.18 1.65 -6.87
N VAL A 5 22.32 0.63 -6.83
CA VAL A 5 22.65 -0.69 -6.30
C VAL A 5 23.78 -1.33 -7.12
N SER A 6 23.68 -1.32 -8.45
CA SER A 6 24.75 -1.85 -9.32
C SER A 6 26.07 -1.10 -9.18
N GLY A 7 26.03 0.22 -8.98
CA GLY A 7 27.23 1.04 -8.77
C GLY A 7 27.97 0.68 -7.47
N ILE A 8 27.26 0.57 -6.36
CA ILE A 8 27.86 0.23 -5.05
C ILE A 8 28.44 -1.19 -5.07
N ILE A 9 27.76 -2.15 -5.72
CA ILE A 9 28.27 -3.51 -5.89
C ILE A 9 29.56 -3.52 -6.72
N ALA A 10 29.56 -2.82 -7.86
CA ALA A 10 30.74 -2.72 -8.71
C ALA A 10 31.92 -2.11 -7.94
N CYS A 11 31.70 -1.03 -7.18
CA CYS A 11 32.72 -0.43 -6.33
C CYS A 11 33.26 -1.42 -5.27
N PHE A 12 32.37 -2.14 -4.57
CA PHE A 12 32.78 -3.12 -3.55
C PHE A 12 33.63 -4.25 -4.14
N LEU A 13 33.20 -4.82 -5.28
CA LEU A 13 33.94 -5.89 -5.97
C LEU A 13 35.28 -5.38 -6.52
N THR A 14 35.32 -4.16 -7.06
CA THR A 14 36.55 -3.57 -7.59
C THR A 14 37.55 -3.30 -6.48
N VAL A 15 37.09 -2.83 -5.31
CA VAL A 15 37.94 -2.64 -4.13
C VAL A 15 38.41 -3.97 -3.57
N LEU A 16 37.56 -5.00 -3.52
CA LEU A 16 37.92 -6.34 -3.08
C LEU A 16 39.02 -6.95 -3.98
N ILE A 17 38.84 -6.89 -5.30
CA ILE A 17 39.81 -7.41 -6.29
C ILE A 17 41.10 -6.57 -6.29
N GLY A 18 40.98 -5.24 -6.24
CA GLY A 18 42.13 -4.33 -6.14
C GLY A 18 42.89 -4.46 -4.81
N SER A 19 42.23 -4.95 -3.76
CA SER A 19 42.88 -5.26 -2.48
C SER A 19 43.73 -6.52 -2.54
N TYR A 20 43.31 -7.51 -3.34
CA TYR A 20 44.07 -8.75 -3.58
C TYR A 20 45.41 -8.45 -4.28
N THR A 21 45.39 -7.61 -5.33
CA THR A 21 46.63 -7.19 -6.02
C THR A 21 47.54 -6.33 -5.15
N ARG A 22 46.98 -5.68 -4.11
CA ARG A 22 47.69 -4.81 -3.17
C ARG A 22 48.05 -5.46 -1.83
N ARG A 23 47.86 -6.79 -1.71
CA ARG A 23 48.16 -7.61 -0.51
C ARG A 23 47.50 -7.11 0.79
N ILE A 24 46.34 -6.47 0.70
CA ILE A 24 45.54 -6.12 1.89
C ILE A 24 44.81 -7.38 2.35
N ARG A 25 45.03 -7.79 3.60
CA ARG A 25 44.36 -8.96 4.18
C ARG A 25 42.98 -8.58 4.70
N TRP A 26 41.95 -8.96 3.95
CA TRP A 26 40.57 -8.87 4.40
C TRP A 26 40.26 -9.96 5.41
N SER A 27 39.57 -9.62 6.48
CA SER A 27 38.96 -10.60 7.37
C SER A 27 37.86 -11.36 6.63
N ILE A 28 37.85 -12.68 6.73
CA ILE A 28 36.82 -13.55 6.14
C ILE A 28 35.43 -13.09 6.60
N GLY A 29 35.28 -12.70 7.87
CA GLY A 29 34.02 -12.20 8.41
C GLY A 29 33.51 -10.93 7.72
N ASP A 30 34.41 -9.99 7.39
CA ASP A 30 34.04 -8.75 6.71
C ASP A 30 33.61 -9.01 5.27
N ILE A 31 34.28 -9.93 4.58
CA ILE A 31 33.88 -10.37 3.24
C ILE A 31 32.48 -10.99 3.28
N LEU A 32 32.23 -11.91 4.21
CA LEU A 32 30.94 -12.58 4.35
C LEU A 32 29.82 -11.60 4.68
N ILE A 33 30.06 -10.65 5.60
CA ILE A 33 29.07 -9.61 5.96
C ILE A 33 28.80 -8.69 4.77
N GLY A 34 29.83 -8.27 4.03
CA GLY A 34 29.68 -7.43 2.84
C GLY A 34 28.88 -8.14 1.73
N LEU A 35 29.18 -9.41 1.46
CA LEU A 35 28.46 -10.20 0.46
C LEU A 35 27.01 -10.49 0.88
N LEU A 36 26.78 -10.83 2.15
CA LEU A 36 25.43 -11.08 2.67
C LEU A 36 24.55 -9.82 2.60
N THR A 37 25.09 -8.66 3.00
CA THR A 37 24.34 -7.39 2.96
C THR A 37 24.05 -6.93 1.54
N ILE A 38 24.97 -7.16 0.59
CA ILE A 38 24.72 -6.97 -0.84
C ILE A 38 23.61 -7.91 -1.33
N TYR A 39 23.69 -9.21 -0.99
CA TYR A 39 22.66 -10.19 -1.37
C TYR A 39 21.27 -9.80 -0.83
N LEU A 40 21.18 -9.40 0.44
CA LEU A 40 19.94 -8.93 1.07
C LEU A 40 19.41 -7.65 0.43
N ALA A 41 20.29 -6.71 0.08
CA ALA A 41 19.90 -5.47 -0.61
C ALA A 41 19.37 -5.71 -2.03
N ILE A 42 19.86 -6.73 -2.74
CA ILE A 42 19.37 -7.11 -4.08
C ILE A 42 18.05 -7.88 -3.98
N THR A 43 17.97 -8.83 -3.03
CA THR A 43 16.82 -9.73 -2.91
C THR A 43 15.56 -9.03 -2.41
N ALA A 44 15.70 -7.99 -1.57
CA ALA A 44 14.55 -7.21 -1.14
C ALA A 44 14.79 -5.70 -1.28
N ALA A 45 13.97 -5.05 -2.10
CA ALA A 45 13.98 -3.59 -2.29
C ALA A 45 13.97 -2.80 -0.97
N ARG A 46 13.30 -3.33 0.06
CA ARG A 46 13.23 -2.72 1.40
C ARG A 46 14.56 -2.67 2.17
N PHE A 47 15.54 -3.47 1.76
CA PHE A 47 16.83 -3.60 2.43
C PHE A 47 17.97 -2.87 1.72
N ALA A 48 17.67 -1.97 0.78
CA ALA A 48 18.69 -1.17 0.10
C ALA A 48 19.60 -0.37 1.06
N TRP A 49 19.11 -0.03 2.27
CA TRP A 49 19.88 0.63 3.31
C TRP A 49 21.06 -0.22 3.84
N LEU A 50 21.03 -1.54 3.67
CA LEU A 50 22.14 -2.44 4.05
C LEU A 50 23.41 -2.19 3.22
N LEU A 51 23.32 -1.50 2.08
CA LEU A 51 24.48 -1.09 1.28
C LEU A 51 25.42 -0.12 2.00
N PHE A 52 25.02 0.45 3.14
CA PHE A 52 25.93 1.21 3.99
C PHE A 52 27.08 0.35 4.53
N VAL A 53 26.82 -0.94 4.80
CA VAL A 53 27.81 -1.87 5.33
C VAL A 53 29.00 -2.12 4.38
N PRO A 54 28.82 -2.50 3.10
CA PRO A 54 29.93 -2.64 2.17
C PRO A 54 30.67 -1.31 1.94
N VAL A 55 29.98 -0.16 1.98
CA VAL A 55 30.64 1.16 1.91
C VAL A 55 31.57 1.39 3.10
N LEU A 56 31.13 1.08 4.33
CA LEU A 56 31.97 1.19 5.52
C LEU A 56 33.18 0.25 5.46
N LEU A 57 33.02 -0.96 4.91
CA LEU A 57 34.13 -1.89 4.75
C LEU A 57 35.15 -1.39 3.72
N ILE A 58 34.70 -0.79 2.62
CA ILE A 58 35.59 -0.12 1.66
C ILE A 58 36.41 0.97 2.36
N VAL A 59 35.77 1.79 3.20
CA VAL A 59 36.45 2.85 3.95
C VAL A 59 37.46 2.26 4.93
N LYS A 60 37.07 1.25 5.73
CA LYS A 60 37.95 0.56 6.71
C LYS A 60 39.20 -0.02 6.07
N TYR A 61 39.06 -0.76 4.98
CA TYR A 61 40.22 -1.38 4.31
C TYR A 61 41.02 -0.37 3.49
N GLY A 62 40.37 0.69 3.01
CA GLY A 62 41.04 1.86 2.44
C GLY A 62 41.96 2.57 3.44
N THR A 63 41.54 2.74 4.70
CA THR A 63 42.37 3.38 5.74
C THR A 63 43.56 2.51 6.13
N ILE A 64 43.36 1.20 6.31
CA ILE A 64 44.43 0.23 6.63
C ILE A 64 45.51 0.21 5.52
N TYR A 65 45.08 0.30 4.25
CA TYR A 65 46.01 0.37 3.13
C TYR A 65 46.92 1.60 3.18
N VAL A 66 46.36 2.77 3.51
CA VAL A 66 47.10 4.03 3.59
C VAL A 66 48.10 3.99 4.75
N GLU A 67 47.70 3.44 5.90
CA GLU A 67 48.53 3.31 7.09
C GLU A 67 49.74 2.36 6.88
N ASN A 68 49.51 1.19 6.27
CA ASN A 68 50.55 0.20 6.01
C ASN A 68 51.62 0.64 4.99
N ARG A 69 51.36 1.68 4.19
CA ARG A 69 52.32 2.19 3.18
C ARG A 69 53.31 3.19 3.75
N GLY A 70 53.20 3.57 5.04
CA GLY A 70 54.06 4.58 5.64
C GLY A 70 54.06 5.89 4.86
N LEU A 71 52.94 6.20 4.18
CA LEU A 71 52.78 7.48 3.48
C LEU A 71 52.96 8.59 4.53
N PRO A 72 53.81 9.60 4.26
CA PRO A 72 54.16 10.63 5.24
C PRO A 72 52.88 11.24 5.82
N GLU A 73 52.92 11.68 7.08
CA GLU A 73 51.83 12.41 7.74
C GLU A 73 51.11 13.26 6.72
N ARG A 74 49.85 12.90 6.45
CA ARG A 74 49.13 13.39 5.28
C ARG A 74 49.28 14.92 5.24
N PRO A 75 49.71 15.56 4.13
CA PRO A 75 49.50 17.00 4.02
C PRO A 75 48.01 17.22 4.27
N ARG A 76 47.64 18.16 5.16
CA ARG A 76 46.24 18.43 5.56
C ARG A 76 45.28 18.39 4.37
N VAL A 77 45.77 18.81 3.20
CA VAL A 77 45.15 18.78 1.87
C VAL A 77 44.62 17.40 1.44
N THR A 78 45.34 16.28 1.55
CA THR A 78 44.84 14.97 1.06
C THR A 78 43.79 14.35 1.96
N THR A 79 43.93 14.52 3.28
CA THR A 79 42.86 14.22 4.26
C THR A 79 41.64 15.06 3.97
N PHE A 80 41.84 16.36 3.73
CA PHE A 80 40.78 17.32 3.42
C PHE A 80 40.05 16.98 2.12
N ILE A 81 40.78 16.60 1.05
CA ILE A 81 40.19 16.12 -0.21
C ILE A 81 39.39 14.84 0.01
N SER A 82 39.88 13.91 0.85
CA SER A 82 39.14 12.68 1.17
C SER A 82 37.85 12.98 1.95
N PHE A 83 37.89 13.91 2.90
CA PHE A 83 36.70 14.38 3.60
C PHE A 83 35.74 15.15 2.68
N ILE A 84 36.25 15.91 1.71
CA ILE A 84 35.42 16.56 0.69
C ILE A 84 34.78 15.52 -0.23
N MET A 85 35.51 14.47 -0.63
CA MET A 85 34.98 13.41 -1.49
C MET A 85 33.92 12.57 -0.76
N VAL A 86 34.16 12.22 0.51
CA VAL A 86 33.17 11.53 1.35
C VAL A 86 32.00 12.45 1.63
N GLY A 87 32.25 13.71 1.98
CA GLY A 87 31.22 14.73 2.21
C GLY A 87 30.36 14.97 0.97
N ALA A 88 30.98 15.11 -0.20
CA ALA A 88 30.30 15.24 -1.48
C ALA A 88 29.52 13.97 -1.84
N GLY A 89 30.08 12.78 -1.58
CA GLY A 89 29.38 11.52 -1.76
C GLY A 89 28.16 11.38 -0.86
N VAL A 90 28.29 11.76 0.42
CA VAL A 90 27.18 11.82 1.39
C VAL A 90 26.16 12.87 0.96
N ILE A 91 26.59 14.05 0.52
CA ILE A 91 25.70 15.11 0.03
C ILE A 91 24.98 14.64 -1.23
N ILE A 92 25.63 14.01 -2.20
CA ILE A 92 25.00 13.48 -3.42
C ILE A 92 24.04 12.34 -3.06
N ALA A 93 24.41 11.46 -2.13
CA ALA A 93 23.51 10.40 -1.65
C ALA A 93 22.31 10.99 -0.91
N CYS A 94 22.51 12.00 -0.06
CA CYS A 94 21.46 12.74 0.62
C CYS A 94 20.59 13.50 -0.38
N LEU A 95 21.15 14.14 -1.40
CA LEU A 95 20.40 14.85 -2.45
C LEU A 95 19.64 13.88 -3.35
N TYR A 96 20.20 12.73 -3.68
CA TYR A 96 19.51 11.66 -4.41
C TYR A 96 18.38 11.07 -3.55
N TRP A 97 18.63 10.80 -2.28
CA TRP A 97 17.60 10.36 -1.34
C TRP A 97 16.56 11.43 -1.09
N MET A 98 16.93 12.70 -0.95
CA MET A 98 16.01 13.83 -0.80
C MET A 98 15.22 14.03 -2.09
N ASN A 99 15.79 13.83 -3.28
CA ASN A 99 15.08 13.90 -4.54
C ASN A 99 14.13 12.71 -4.73
N GLU A 100 14.55 11.48 -4.38
CA GLU A 100 13.68 10.29 -4.38
C GLU A 100 12.61 10.42 -3.28
N CYS A 101 12.92 10.99 -2.12
CA CYS A 101 11.94 11.34 -1.09
C CYS A 101 11.01 12.47 -1.58
N TYR A 102 11.52 13.50 -2.25
CA TYR A 102 10.70 14.60 -2.77
C TYR A 102 9.78 14.14 -3.92
N THR A 103 10.24 13.19 -4.73
CA THR A 103 9.48 12.63 -5.86
C THR A 103 8.60 11.43 -5.49
N ARG A 104 8.91 10.69 -4.41
CA ARG A 104 8.17 9.48 -3.98
C ARG A 104 7.53 9.56 -2.59
N ILE A 105 7.91 10.50 -1.74
CA ILE A 105 7.19 10.87 -0.51
C ILE A 105 6.47 12.18 -0.85
N PRO A 106 5.31 12.13 -1.51
CA PRO A 106 4.56 13.33 -1.77
C PRO A 106 4.16 13.93 -0.44
N TYR A 107 4.52 15.19 -0.25
CA TYR A 107 4.20 16.02 0.89
C TYR A 107 2.69 16.35 1.00
N ASN A 108 1.84 15.57 0.32
CA ASN A 108 0.40 15.60 0.42
C ASN A 108 -0.11 14.15 0.51
N LEU A 109 -0.09 13.58 1.72
CA LEU A 109 -0.84 12.35 2.04
C LEU A 109 -2.30 12.43 1.53
N LYS A 110 -2.84 13.65 1.41
CA LYS A 110 -4.18 13.94 0.88
C LYS A 110 -4.34 13.72 -0.63
N HIS A 111 -3.27 13.82 -1.43
CA HIS A 111 -3.28 13.52 -2.87
C HIS A 111 -2.81 12.08 -3.17
N GLU A 112 -1.96 11.50 -2.31
CA GLU A 112 -1.42 10.16 -2.52
C GLU A 112 -2.35 9.05 -2.00
N ILE A 113 -3.10 9.32 -0.91
CA ILE A 113 -4.40 8.70 -0.74
C ILE A 113 -5.25 9.31 -1.84
N GLN A 114 -5.19 8.74 -3.05
CA GLN A 114 -6.16 9.01 -4.09
C GLN A 114 -7.51 8.72 -3.43
N ILE A 115 -8.19 9.75 -2.92
CA ILE A 115 -9.41 9.59 -2.10
C ILE A 115 -10.46 8.86 -2.97
N GLU A 116 -10.37 9.08 -4.27
CA GLU A 116 -11.08 8.37 -5.34
C GLU A 116 -10.80 6.85 -5.41
N ASN A 117 -9.74 6.33 -4.81
CA ASN A 117 -9.44 4.90 -4.77
C ASN A 117 -9.95 4.19 -3.50
N TYR A 118 -10.43 4.94 -2.50
CA TYR A 118 -10.86 4.40 -1.22
C TYR A 118 -12.37 4.60 -0.98
N PRO A 119 -13.01 3.74 -0.19
CA PRO A 119 -14.46 3.77 0.04
C PRO A 119 -14.81 4.74 1.18
N ASP A 120 -14.45 6.01 1.07
CA ASP A 120 -14.71 7.00 2.12
C ASP A 120 -16.21 7.30 2.32
N VAL A 121 -16.98 7.40 1.22
CA VAL A 121 -18.44 7.60 1.29
C VAL A 121 -19.14 6.38 1.92
N PRO A 122 -18.88 5.11 1.49
CA PRO A 122 -19.38 3.94 2.19
C PRO A 122 -19.01 3.90 3.69
N VAL A 123 -17.76 4.25 4.04
CA VAL A 123 -17.33 4.32 5.44
C VAL A 123 -18.14 5.35 6.23
N ARG A 124 -18.39 6.54 5.65
CA ARG A 124 -19.22 7.58 6.27
C ARG A 124 -20.64 7.07 6.52
N ILE A 125 -21.25 6.41 5.54
CA ILE A 125 -22.60 5.82 5.66
C ILE A 125 -22.62 4.74 6.76
N LEU A 126 -21.64 3.83 6.77
CA LEU A 126 -21.56 2.75 7.77
C LEU A 126 -21.39 3.26 9.20
N LYS A 127 -20.66 4.37 9.39
CA LYS A 127 -20.51 5.05 10.68
C LYS A 127 -21.80 5.74 11.12
N ALA A 128 -22.45 6.47 10.23
CA ALA A 128 -23.68 7.20 10.54
C ALA A 128 -24.86 6.26 10.83
N THR A 129 -25.03 5.22 10.00
CA THR A 129 -26.15 4.29 10.10
C THR A 129 -25.94 3.20 11.15
N ASN A 130 -24.70 2.89 11.51
CA ASN A 130 -24.38 1.88 12.51
C ASN A 130 -25.08 0.53 12.21
N LEU A 131 -24.95 0.06 10.97
CA LEU A 131 -25.44 -1.24 10.53
C LEU A 131 -24.82 -2.37 11.36
N SER A 132 -25.53 -3.50 11.37
CA SER A 132 -25.11 -4.73 12.05
C SER A 132 -24.96 -5.85 11.02
N GLY A 133 -24.02 -6.77 11.24
CA GLY A 133 -23.85 -7.95 10.40
C GLY A 133 -22.46 -8.07 9.80
N ARG A 134 -22.25 -9.12 8.99
CA ARG A 134 -20.95 -9.41 8.35
C ARG A 134 -20.77 -8.58 7.08
N LEU A 135 -19.67 -7.84 7.02
CA LEU A 135 -19.28 -7.03 5.87
C LEU A 135 -18.31 -7.82 4.97
N TYR A 136 -18.65 -7.95 3.69
CA TYR A 136 -17.68 -8.28 2.66
C TYR A 136 -16.98 -7.00 2.19
N ASN A 137 -15.67 -7.09 1.93
CA ASN A 137 -14.88 -6.03 1.31
C ASN A 137 -13.80 -6.61 0.37
N PRO A 138 -13.35 -5.85 -0.64
CA PRO A 138 -12.18 -6.19 -1.42
C PRO A 138 -10.89 -6.10 -0.59
N SER A 139 -9.92 -6.97 -0.92
CA SER A 139 -8.61 -7.06 -0.25
C SER A 139 -7.85 -5.73 -0.22
N GLY A 140 -7.88 -4.97 -1.32
CA GLY A 140 -7.22 -3.67 -1.41
C GLY A 140 -7.75 -2.62 -0.43
N TRP A 141 -8.96 -2.78 0.10
CA TRP A 141 -9.56 -1.84 1.06
C TRP A 141 -9.48 -2.32 2.51
N GLY A 142 -9.02 -3.54 2.76
CA GLY A 142 -9.05 -4.12 4.10
C GLY A 142 -8.29 -3.28 5.14
N GLY A 143 -7.08 -2.78 4.81
CA GLY A 143 -6.32 -1.92 5.72
C GLY A 143 -7.04 -0.60 6.05
N TYR A 144 -7.63 0.04 5.04
CA TYR A 144 -8.41 1.28 5.20
C TYR A 144 -9.65 1.07 6.07
N LEU A 145 -10.38 -0.03 5.84
CA LEU A 145 -11.57 -0.37 6.61
C LEU A 145 -11.23 -0.75 8.05
N ILE A 146 -10.13 -1.47 8.29
CA ILE A 146 -9.64 -1.74 9.65
C ILE A 146 -9.41 -0.42 10.39
N TYR A 147 -8.67 0.51 9.77
CA TYR A 147 -8.36 1.80 10.40
C TYR A 147 -9.61 2.61 10.79
N HIS A 148 -10.65 2.59 9.95
CA HIS A 148 -11.83 3.44 10.17
C HIS A 148 -13.01 2.77 10.86
N LEU A 149 -13.16 1.44 10.76
CA LEU A 149 -14.39 0.73 11.15
C LEU A 149 -14.18 -0.34 12.23
N TYR A 150 -12.93 -0.70 12.56
CA TYR A 150 -12.66 -1.60 13.69
C TYR A 150 -13.00 -0.91 15.02
N PRO A 151 -13.53 -1.62 16.03
CA PRO A 151 -13.84 -3.06 16.07
C PRO A 151 -15.23 -3.43 15.52
N ARG A 152 -16.04 -2.46 15.13
CA ARG A 152 -17.45 -2.67 14.80
C ARG A 152 -17.66 -3.54 13.56
N TYR A 153 -16.91 -3.28 12.48
CA TYR A 153 -16.96 -4.07 11.26
C TYR A 153 -15.63 -4.80 11.09
N LYS A 154 -15.68 -6.13 11.08
CA LYS A 154 -14.53 -6.97 10.75
C LYS A 154 -14.43 -7.07 9.24
N VAL A 155 -13.22 -6.90 8.72
CA VAL A 155 -12.93 -7.09 7.29
C VAL A 155 -12.91 -8.58 6.95
N PHE A 156 -13.32 -8.92 5.74
CA PHE A 156 -13.21 -10.27 5.22
C PHE A 156 -11.76 -10.63 4.88
N VAL A 157 -11.05 -9.71 4.22
CA VAL A 157 -9.65 -9.87 3.81
C VAL A 157 -8.98 -8.50 3.69
N ASP A 158 -7.65 -8.49 3.82
CA ASP A 158 -6.80 -7.33 3.54
C ASP A 158 -5.52 -7.73 2.77
N THR A 159 -4.64 -6.78 2.51
CA THR A 159 -3.41 -6.99 1.73
C THR A 159 -2.32 -7.78 2.48
N ARG A 160 -2.54 -8.22 3.72
CA ARG A 160 -1.62 -9.11 4.46
C ARG A 160 -1.86 -10.56 4.01
N THR A 161 -1.75 -10.80 2.71
CA THR A 161 -2.17 -12.04 2.02
C THR A 161 -1.62 -13.32 2.64
N TYR A 162 -0.38 -13.29 3.13
CA TYR A 162 0.25 -14.43 3.82
C TYR A 162 -0.52 -14.90 5.07
N LEU A 163 -1.29 -14.03 5.74
CA LEU A 163 -2.05 -14.37 6.94
C LEU A 163 -3.42 -15.02 6.64
N HIS A 164 -3.96 -14.83 5.43
CA HIS A 164 -5.32 -15.28 5.09
C HIS A 164 -5.36 -16.65 4.42
N GLY A 165 -4.23 -17.09 3.83
CA GLY A 165 -4.17 -18.31 3.04
C GLY A 165 -4.78 -18.17 1.64
N GLU A 166 -4.37 -19.06 0.73
CA GLU A 166 -4.70 -18.98 -0.70
C GLU A 166 -6.21 -19.05 -0.97
N THR A 167 -6.93 -19.94 -0.29
CA THR A 167 -8.37 -20.15 -0.52
C THR A 167 -9.19 -18.88 -0.26
N ILE A 168 -8.89 -18.11 0.80
CA ILE A 168 -9.62 -16.88 1.10
C ILE A 168 -9.34 -15.82 0.04
N LEU A 169 -8.11 -15.73 -0.45
CA LEU A 169 -7.73 -14.78 -1.49
C LEU A 169 -8.43 -15.08 -2.82
N VAL A 170 -8.47 -16.36 -3.21
CA VAL A 170 -9.20 -16.82 -4.40
C VAL A 170 -10.69 -16.55 -4.24
N ASN A 171 -11.29 -16.89 -3.11
CA ASN A 171 -12.71 -16.64 -2.86
C ASN A 171 -13.05 -15.14 -2.86
N SER A 172 -12.18 -14.29 -2.30
CA SER A 172 -12.34 -12.85 -2.37
C SER A 172 -12.29 -12.33 -3.81
N MET A 173 -11.43 -12.90 -4.65
CA MET A 173 -11.34 -12.57 -6.07
C MET A 173 -12.62 -13.00 -6.80
N LEU A 174 -13.08 -14.24 -6.61
CA LEU A 174 -14.32 -14.75 -7.20
C LEU A 174 -15.52 -13.85 -6.86
N ILE A 175 -15.63 -13.40 -5.59
CA ILE A 175 -16.68 -12.48 -5.15
C ILE A 175 -16.52 -11.10 -5.81
N GLN A 176 -15.33 -10.48 -5.75
CA GLN A 176 -15.12 -9.13 -6.28
C GLN A 176 -15.37 -9.03 -7.79
N TYR A 177 -15.01 -10.07 -8.55
CA TYR A 177 -15.17 -10.09 -10.00
C TYR A 177 -16.47 -10.76 -10.46
N GLN A 178 -17.29 -11.27 -9.52
CA GLN A 178 -18.54 -11.97 -9.78
C GLN A 178 -18.35 -13.17 -10.73
N TYR A 179 -17.28 -13.93 -10.52
CA TYR A 179 -17.02 -15.15 -11.29
C TYR A 179 -18.00 -16.28 -10.90
N PRO A 180 -18.28 -17.23 -11.80
CA PRO A 180 -19.26 -18.30 -11.55
C PRO A 180 -19.07 -18.97 -10.18
N GLY A 181 -20.16 -19.06 -9.41
CA GLY A 181 -20.17 -19.66 -8.07
C GLY A 181 -19.96 -18.68 -6.91
N PHE A 182 -19.77 -17.37 -7.20
CA PHE A 182 -19.61 -16.37 -6.15
C PHE A 182 -20.83 -16.27 -5.22
N GLU A 183 -22.05 -16.48 -5.72
CA GLU A 183 -23.28 -16.40 -4.94
C GLU A 183 -23.28 -17.43 -3.81
N ARG A 184 -22.82 -18.65 -4.10
CA ARG A 184 -22.64 -19.70 -3.10
C ARG A 184 -21.61 -19.30 -2.04
N LEU A 185 -20.55 -18.58 -2.41
CA LEU A 185 -19.59 -18.04 -1.46
C LEU A 185 -20.23 -16.99 -0.55
N LEU A 186 -21.06 -16.10 -1.11
CA LEU A 186 -21.78 -15.09 -0.32
C LEU A 186 -22.66 -15.73 0.77
N GLU A 187 -23.31 -16.85 0.44
CA GLU A 187 -24.09 -17.65 1.39
C GLU A 187 -23.21 -18.38 2.40
N THR A 188 -22.13 -19.01 1.93
CA THR A 188 -21.20 -19.79 2.77
C THR A 188 -20.59 -18.93 3.87
N TYR A 189 -20.16 -17.71 3.54
CA TYR A 189 -19.61 -16.77 4.53
C TYR A 189 -20.69 -16.03 5.32
N GLY A 190 -21.94 -16.03 4.83
CA GLY A 190 -23.08 -15.44 5.50
C GLY A 190 -23.00 -13.92 5.60
N PHE A 191 -22.56 -13.25 4.53
CA PHE A 191 -22.48 -11.78 4.50
C PHE A 191 -23.89 -11.15 4.59
N ASP A 192 -23.97 -10.03 5.30
CA ASP A 192 -25.19 -9.22 5.42
C ASP A 192 -25.06 -7.90 4.65
N ILE A 193 -23.82 -7.43 4.47
CA ILE A 193 -23.46 -6.19 3.79
C ILE A 193 -22.35 -6.50 2.79
N LEU A 194 -22.51 -6.08 1.53
CA LEU A 194 -21.44 -6.16 0.53
C LEU A 194 -20.93 -4.78 0.23
N LEU A 195 -19.62 -4.62 0.20
CA LEU A 195 -18.94 -3.46 -0.34
C LEU A 195 -18.06 -3.92 -1.49
N PHE A 196 -18.37 -3.44 -2.70
CA PHE A 196 -17.62 -3.74 -3.92
C PHE A 196 -16.81 -2.54 -4.37
N LYS A 197 -15.63 -2.82 -4.91
CA LYS A 197 -14.89 -1.85 -5.72
C LYS A 197 -15.42 -1.86 -7.14
N LYS A 198 -15.75 -0.69 -7.69
CA LYS A 198 -16.01 -0.52 -9.11
C LYS A 198 -14.70 -0.14 -9.80
N MET A 199 -14.35 -0.85 -10.85
CA MET A 199 -13.20 -0.47 -11.68
C MET A 199 -13.65 0.62 -12.67
N PHE A 200 -12.72 1.47 -13.12
CA PHE A 200 -13.02 2.45 -14.16
C PHE A 200 -13.62 1.74 -15.39
N GLY A 201 -14.80 2.21 -15.84
CA GLY A 201 -15.53 1.61 -16.95
C GLY A 201 -16.31 0.33 -16.60
N ASP A 202 -16.20 -0.19 -15.39
CA ASP A 202 -16.97 -1.36 -14.93
C ASP A 202 -18.42 -0.95 -14.65
N ARG A 203 -19.27 -1.20 -15.63
CA ARG A 203 -20.72 -1.00 -15.58
C ARG A 203 -21.47 -2.30 -15.28
N ARG A 204 -20.79 -3.38 -14.91
CA ARG A 204 -21.44 -4.67 -14.68
C ARG A 204 -22.45 -4.54 -13.54
N PRO A 205 -23.76 -4.73 -13.80
CA PRO A 205 -24.74 -4.68 -12.74
C PRO A 205 -24.56 -5.90 -11.84
N PHE A 206 -24.34 -5.68 -10.54
CA PHE A 206 -24.54 -6.73 -9.56
C PHE A 206 -26.04 -6.99 -9.44
N TYR A 207 -26.55 -7.99 -10.17
CA TYR A 207 -27.96 -8.36 -10.12
C TYR A 207 -28.15 -9.57 -9.23
N SER A 208 -28.75 -9.37 -8.06
CA SER A 208 -29.20 -10.46 -7.21
C SER A 208 -30.48 -10.05 -6.51
N ALA A 209 -31.54 -10.86 -6.69
CA ALA A 209 -32.87 -10.59 -6.14
C ALA A 209 -32.89 -10.50 -4.60
N ASP A 210 -31.87 -11.06 -3.96
CA ASP A 210 -31.72 -11.10 -2.50
C ASP A 210 -30.92 -9.93 -1.95
N TRP A 211 -30.48 -8.98 -2.77
CA TRP A 211 -29.65 -7.86 -2.35
C TRP A 211 -30.24 -6.54 -2.83
N ILE A 212 -30.30 -5.57 -1.92
CA ILE A 212 -30.79 -4.22 -2.20
C ILE A 212 -29.58 -3.31 -2.33
N LEU A 213 -29.48 -2.56 -3.43
CA LEU A 213 -28.47 -1.53 -3.61
C LEU A 213 -28.78 -0.37 -2.65
N ILE A 214 -27.87 -0.09 -1.72
CA ILE A 214 -28.07 0.98 -0.74
C ILE A 214 -27.22 2.21 -1.02
N PHE A 215 -26.17 2.08 -1.83
CA PHE A 215 -25.31 3.18 -2.23
C PHE A 215 -24.47 2.78 -3.45
N GLU A 216 -24.31 3.68 -4.41
CA GLU A 216 -23.40 3.50 -5.54
C GLU A 216 -22.80 4.84 -5.96
N ASN A 217 -21.54 4.83 -6.34
CA ASN A 217 -20.84 5.98 -6.90
C ASN A 217 -19.84 5.54 -7.99
N VAL A 218 -18.87 6.39 -8.31
CA VAL A 218 -17.86 6.10 -9.34
C VAL A 218 -16.94 4.92 -9.01
N ASN A 219 -16.58 4.73 -7.74
CA ASN A 219 -15.54 3.79 -7.32
C ASN A 219 -16.04 2.62 -6.46
N SER A 220 -17.29 2.68 -6.00
CA SER A 220 -17.82 1.74 -5.00
C SER A 220 -19.32 1.52 -5.15
N ALA A 221 -19.75 0.34 -4.72
CA ALA A 221 -21.16 0.00 -4.57
C ALA A 221 -21.36 -0.77 -3.27
N MET A 222 -22.46 -0.50 -2.57
CA MET A 222 -22.78 -1.12 -1.30
C MET A 222 -24.20 -1.69 -1.32
N TYR A 223 -24.33 -2.93 -0.84
CA TYR A 223 -25.57 -3.69 -0.86
C TYR A 223 -25.89 -4.27 0.52
N VAL A 224 -27.17 -4.47 0.81
CA VAL A 224 -27.66 -5.14 2.03
C VAL A 224 -28.55 -6.32 1.66
N LYS A 225 -28.34 -7.46 2.31
CA LYS A 225 -29.11 -8.68 2.05
C LYS A 225 -30.57 -8.50 2.50
N LYS A 226 -31.53 -8.87 1.65
CA LYS A 226 -32.96 -8.87 1.92
C LYS A 226 -33.35 -10.08 2.77
N ASN A 227 -33.10 -9.98 4.08
CA ASN A 227 -33.47 -11.03 5.03
C ASN A 227 -34.14 -10.44 6.28
N LYS A 228 -34.70 -11.31 7.15
CA LYS A 228 -35.36 -10.87 8.38
C LYS A 228 -34.41 -10.10 9.32
N ARG A 229 -33.13 -10.45 9.37
CA ARG A 229 -32.10 -9.82 10.23
C ARG A 229 -31.82 -8.37 9.81
N ASN A 230 -31.82 -8.11 8.51
CA ASN A 230 -31.49 -6.82 7.92
C ASN A 230 -32.68 -5.86 7.81
N LYS A 231 -33.89 -6.24 8.26
CA LYS A 231 -35.03 -5.31 8.36
C LYS A 231 -34.67 -4.08 9.20
N THR A 232 -33.93 -4.26 10.28
CA THR A 232 -33.47 -3.16 11.14
C THR A 232 -32.42 -2.30 10.44
N ASN A 233 -31.52 -2.91 9.66
CA ASN A 233 -30.54 -2.18 8.86
C ASN A 233 -31.21 -1.31 7.79
N LEU A 234 -32.19 -1.85 7.08
CA LEU A 234 -32.95 -1.10 6.08
C LEU A 234 -33.70 0.09 6.71
N LYS A 235 -34.30 -0.08 7.89
CA LYS A 235 -34.93 1.04 8.63
C LYS A 235 -33.93 2.15 8.97
N LYS A 236 -32.71 1.79 9.40
CA LYS A 236 -31.64 2.75 9.69
C LYS A 236 -31.20 3.53 8.45
N ILE A 237 -31.11 2.84 7.31
CA ILE A 237 -30.73 3.47 6.02
C ILE A 237 -31.81 4.42 5.54
N VAL A 238 -33.09 4.00 5.57
CA VAL A 238 -34.22 4.86 5.23
C VAL A 238 -34.24 6.12 6.10
N LYS A 239 -34.02 5.96 7.41
CA LYS A 239 -33.92 7.10 8.34
C LYS A 239 -32.77 8.05 7.96
N TYR A 240 -31.58 7.51 7.74
CA TYR A 240 -30.40 8.29 7.36
C TYR A 240 -30.61 9.08 6.08
N TYR A 241 -31.13 8.45 5.02
CA TYR A 241 -31.37 9.15 3.76
C TYR A 241 -32.50 10.17 3.85
N LYS A 242 -33.56 9.89 4.62
CA LYS A 242 -34.60 10.88 4.91
C LYS A 242 -34.05 12.11 5.62
N GLU A 243 -33.15 11.93 6.59
CA GLU A 243 -32.51 13.04 7.33
C GLU A 243 -31.56 13.88 6.45
N ASN A 244 -31.02 13.30 5.38
CA ASN A 244 -30.12 13.97 4.44
C ASN A 244 -30.81 14.39 3.13
N ASN A 245 -32.15 14.32 3.07
CA ASN A 245 -32.95 14.63 1.86
C ASN A 245 -32.53 13.85 0.60
N VAL A 246 -32.12 12.60 0.78
CA VAL A 246 -31.73 11.70 -0.31
C VAL A 246 -32.90 10.78 -0.66
N PRO A 247 -33.43 10.78 -1.89
CA PRO A 247 -34.43 9.79 -2.33
C PRO A 247 -33.86 8.37 -2.24
N PHE A 248 -34.54 7.51 -1.47
CA PHE A 248 -34.18 6.11 -1.31
C PHE A 248 -35.41 5.23 -1.14
N ASP A 249 -35.58 4.23 -2.00
CA ASP A 249 -36.65 3.25 -1.90
C ASP A 249 -36.11 1.95 -1.25
N PRO A 250 -36.68 1.49 -0.12
CA PRO A 250 -36.22 0.26 0.54
C PRO A 250 -36.47 -1.03 -0.25
N LYS A 251 -37.25 -1.00 -1.34
CA LYS A 251 -37.51 -2.13 -2.24
C LYS A 251 -36.70 -2.03 -3.53
N LYS A 252 -36.67 -0.85 -4.18
CA LYS A 252 -35.96 -0.61 -5.44
C LYS A 252 -34.46 -0.33 -5.21
N GLY A 253 -34.12 0.31 -4.10
CA GLY A 253 -32.77 0.70 -3.74
C GLY A 253 -32.44 2.15 -4.09
N PHE A 254 -31.14 2.43 -4.20
CA PHE A 254 -30.56 3.73 -4.52
C PHE A 254 -30.75 4.08 -6.01
N ASP A 255 -31.41 5.21 -6.33
CA ASP A 255 -31.64 5.65 -7.72
C ASP A 255 -30.56 6.63 -8.16
N LEU A 256 -29.52 6.11 -8.83
CA LEU A 256 -28.33 6.86 -9.22
C LEU A 256 -28.64 7.99 -10.22
N GLU A 257 -29.56 7.75 -11.15
CA GLU A 257 -29.86 8.68 -12.24
C GLU A 257 -30.70 9.87 -11.77
N GLU A 258 -31.58 9.65 -10.78
CA GLU A 258 -32.30 10.74 -10.13
C GLU A 258 -31.35 11.60 -9.30
N LEU A 259 -30.47 10.98 -8.51
CA LEU A 259 -29.54 11.67 -7.60
C LEU A 259 -28.46 12.48 -8.34
N ARG A 260 -28.05 12.04 -9.53
CA ARG A 260 -27.08 12.78 -10.37
C ARG A 260 -27.60 14.12 -10.88
N LYS A 261 -28.91 14.33 -10.88
CA LYS A 261 -29.52 15.60 -11.32
C LYS A 261 -29.36 16.72 -10.30
N ASP A 262 -29.16 16.37 -9.03
CA ASP A 262 -28.89 17.33 -7.95
C ASP A 262 -27.36 17.48 -7.81
N ASP A 263 -26.84 18.67 -8.13
CA ASP A 263 -25.39 18.92 -8.09
C ASP A 263 -24.80 18.80 -6.67
N HIS A 264 -25.54 19.22 -5.64
CA HIS A 264 -25.08 19.15 -4.26
C HIS A 264 -25.00 17.69 -3.78
N LEU A 265 -26.04 16.89 -4.04
CA LEU A 265 -26.02 15.46 -3.70
C LEU A 265 -24.98 14.69 -4.53
N SER A 266 -24.83 15.06 -5.80
CA SER A 266 -23.83 14.49 -6.70
C SER A 266 -22.41 14.69 -6.19
N GLU A 267 -22.08 15.89 -5.70
CA GLU A 267 -20.77 16.20 -5.09
C GLU A 267 -20.60 15.46 -3.75
N LEU A 268 -21.59 15.55 -2.86
CA LEU A 268 -21.55 14.95 -1.52
C LEU A 268 -21.30 13.44 -1.56
N TYR A 269 -21.90 12.74 -2.52
CA TYR A 269 -21.82 11.29 -2.68
C TYR A 269 -20.85 10.84 -3.79
N ARG A 270 -20.19 11.77 -4.49
CA ARG A 270 -19.27 11.53 -5.62
C ARG A 270 -19.88 10.70 -6.75
N LEU A 271 -21.07 11.09 -7.19
CA LEU A 271 -21.84 10.34 -8.18
C LEU A 271 -21.35 10.55 -9.63
N ARG A 272 -20.51 11.57 -9.85
CA ARG A 272 -19.86 11.94 -11.12
C ARG A 272 -18.37 11.69 -11.05
#